data_AF-A0A845G9M0-F1
#
_entry.id   AF-A0A845G9M0-F1
#
_cell.length_a   1.000
_cell.length_b   1.000
_cell.length_c   1.000
_cell.angle_alpha   90.00
_cell.angle_beta   90.00
_cell.angle_gamma   90.00
#
_symmetry.space_group_name_H-M   'P 1'
#
loop_
_entity.id
_entity.type
_entity.pdbx_description
1 polymer ?
#
loop_
_entity_poly.entity_id
_entity_poly.type
_entity_poly.pdbx_seq_one_letter_code
_entity_poly.pdbx_strand_id
1 'polypeptide(L)'
;MLIPDLGKVPEAFRADIGYLLDRLSRFNIMSKQRKLDLLASLEPYRPASPPVTGYQCKDVRAIEWDASADLMPFVEELLPYQTRHYAATI
;
A
#
# COMPACT_ATOMS: atom_id res chain seq x y z
N MET A 1 -15.61 10.74 9.27
CA MET A 1 -14.96 10.68 7.94
C MET A 1 -15.05 9.26 7.43
N LEU A 2 -15.30 9.08 6.13
CA LEU A 2 -15.57 7.79 5.50
C LEU A 2 -14.29 6.93 5.41
N ILE A 3 -14.36 5.65 5.76
CA ILE A 3 -13.33 4.65 5.43
C ILE A 3 -13.61 4.18 3.99
N PRO A 4 -12.60 4.08 3.11
CA PRO A 4 -12.77 3.55 1.77
C PRO A 4 -13.35 2.13 1.81
N ASP A 5 -14.33 1.86 0.96
CA ASP A 5 -14.97 0.55 0.85
C ASP A 5 -14.60 -0.09 -0.48
N LEU A 6 -13.71 -1.09 -0.45
CA LEU A 6 -13.29 -1.85 -1.63
C LEU A 6 -14.44 -2.64 -2.26
N GLY A 7 -15.53 -2.90 -1.54
CA GLY A 7 -16.71 -3.58 -2.08
C GLY A 7 -17.37 -2.77 -3.20
N LYS A 8 -17.22 -1.45 -3.17
CA LYS A 8 -17.72 -0.51 -4.19
C LYS A 8 -16.78 -0.36 -5.39
N VAL A 9 -15.58 -0.94 -5.32
CA VAL A 9 -14.61 -0.94 -6.40
C VAL A 9 -14.88 -2.15 -7.31
N PRO A 10 -14.83 -2.00 -8.65
CA PRO A 10 -14.91 -3.14 -9.57
C PRO A 10 -13.82 -4.16 -9.26
N GLU A 11 -14.15 -5.45 -9.30
CA GLU A 11 -13.27 -6.54 -8.86
C GLU A 11 -11.87 -6.49 -9.50
N ALA A 12 -11.80 -6.17 -10.80
CA ALA A 12 -10.56 -6.05 -11.56
C ALA A 12 -9.55 -5.03 -11.00
N PHE A 13 -9.99 -4.07 -10.18
CA PHE A 13 -9.13 -3.03 -9.60
C PHE A 13 -8.92 -3.17 -8.09
N ARG A 14 -9.56 -4.16 -7.44
CA ARG A 14 -9.52 -4.28 -5.98
C ARG A 14 -8.12 -4.60 -5.46
N ALA A 15 -7.37 -5.43 -6.17
CA ALA A 15 -5.98 -5.77 -5.86
C ALA A 15 -5.10 -4.50 -5.83
N ASP A 16 -5.08 -3.74 -6.92
CA ASP A 16 -4.28 -2.53 -7.05
C ASP A 16 -4.67 -1.45 -6.02
N ILE A 17 -5.97 -1.24 -5.82
CA ILE A 17 -6.45 -0.23 -4.86
C ILE A 17 -6.21 -0.68 -3.42
N GLY A 18 -6.38 -1.97 -3.11
CA GLY A 18 -6.06 -2.54 -1.80
C GLY A 18 -4.58 -2.40 -1.46
N TYR A 19 -3.71 -2.72 -2.41
CA TYR A 19 -2.28 -2.47 -2.33
C TYR A 19 -1.96 -1.00 -2.04
N LEU A 20 -2.53 -0.08 -2.83
CA LEU A 20 -2.30 1.36 -2.67
C LEU A 20 -2.70 1.84 -1.28
N LEU A 21 -3.88 1.43 -0.79
CA LEU A 21 -4.37 1.81 0.54
C LEU A 21 -3.52 1.23 1.68
N ASP A 22 -3.14 -0.05 1.61
CA ASP A 22 -2.25 -0.68 2.59
C ASP A 22 -0.87 0.03 2.60
N ARG A 23 -0.29 0.28 1.42
CA ARG A 23 0.98 0.98 1.26
C ARG A 23 0.93 2.39 1.84
N LEU A 24 -0.08 3.18 1.49
CA LEU A 24 -0.24 4.57 1.96
C LEU A 24 -0.53 4.64 3.47
N SER A 25 -1.17 3.63 4.06
CA SER A 25 -1.41 3.55 5.52
C SER A 25 -0.13 3.49 6.36
N ARG A 26 1.02 3.22 5.73
CA ARG A 26 2.33 3.14 6.38
C ARG A 26 2.98 4.51 6.55
N PHE A 27 2.53 5.51 5.81
CA PHE A 27 2.92 6.89 6.08
C PHE A 27 2.21 7.36 7.36
N ASN A 28 2.93 8.05 8.24
CA ASN A 28 2.42 8.53 9.53
C ASN A 28 1.53 9.78 9.37
N ILE A 29 0.54 9.70 8.49
CA ILE A 29 -0.37 10.81 8.14
C ILE A 29 -1.77 10.66 8.76
N MET A 30 -2.03 9.57 9.48
CA MET A 30 -3.33 9.29 10.10
C MET A 30 -3.18 8.78 11.54
N SER A 31 -4.21 9.01 12.36
CA SER A 31 -4.28 8.49 13.74
C SER A 31 -4.26 6.96 13.77
N LYS A 32 -3.70 6.37 14.83
CA LYS A 32 -3.63 4.92 15.03
C LYS A 32 -4.97 4.20 14.85
N GLN A 33 -6.04 4.69 15.47
CA GLN A 33 -7.36 4.04 15.38
C GLN A 33 -7.84 3.97 13.94
N ARG A 34 -7.78 5.09 13.22
CA ARG A 34 -8.18 5.17 11.81
C ARG A 34 -7.38 4.23 10.90
N LYS A 35 -6.10 4.05 11.19
CA LYS A 35 -5.27 3.08 10.48
C LYS A 35 -5.77 1.65 10.71
N LEU A 36 -6.11 1.29 11.94
CA LEU A 36 -6.65 -0.03 12.27
C LEU A 36 -8.00 -0.26 11.57
N ASP A 37 -8.89 0.74 11.60
CA ASP A 37 -10.20 0.64 10.97
C ASP A 37 -10.07 0.48 9.43
N LEU A 38 -9.13 1.21 8.82
CA LEU A 38 -8.80 1.04 7.40
C LEU A 38 -8.30 -0.39 7.13
N LEU A 39 -7.29 -0.88 7.84
CA LEU A 39 -6.75 -2.22 7.61
C LEU A 39 -7.81 -3.31 7.80
N ALA A 40 -8.67 -3.19 8.81
CA ALA A 40 -9.78 -4.10 9.03
C ALA A 40 -10.79 -4.12 7.86
N SER A 41 -11.04 -2.96 7.23
CA SER A 41 -11.92 -2.88 6.05
C SER A 41 -11.33 -3.53 4.79
N LEU A 42 -10.01 -3.66 4.72
CA LEU A 42 -9.28 -4.22 3.59
C LEU A 42 -9.15 -5.74 3.68
N GLU A 43 -9.05 -6.32 4.88
CA GLU A 43 -8.87 -7.75 5.13
C GLU A 43 -9.76 -8.69 4.30
N PRO A 44 -11.08 -8.44 4.14
CA PRO A 44 -11.96 -9.34 3.38
C PRO A 44 -11.59 -9.48 1.90
N TYR A 45 -10.81 -8.53 1.37
CA TYR A 45 -10.43 -8.46 -0.04
C TYR A 45 -8.97 -8.87 -0.26
N ARG A 46 -8.21 -9.18 0.80
CA ARG A 46 -6.82 -9.59 0.64
C ARG A 46 -6.77 -11.00 0.01
N PRO A 47 -5.93 -11.22 -1.02
CA PRO A 47 -5.75 -12.54 -1.59
C PRO A 47 -5.32 -13.58 -0.53
N ALA A 48 -5.94 -14.76 -0.56
CA ALA A 48 -5.63 -15.83 0.41
C ALA A 48 -4.23 -16.43 0.22
N SER A 49 -3.70 -16.36 -1.00
CA SER A 49 -2.35 -16.78 -1.35
C SER A 49 -1.74 -15.72 -2.26
N PRO A 50 -0.53 -15.21 -1.96
CA PRO A 50 0.18 -14.37 -2.90
C PRO A 50 0.44 -15.16 -4.19
N PRO A 51 0.24 -14.58 -5.36
CA PRO A 51 0.67 -15.19 -6.61
C PRO A 51 2.18 -15.38 -6.60
N VAL A 52 2.64 -16.38 -7.32
CA VAL A 52 4.06 -16.52 -7.65
C VAL A 52 4.39 -15.47 -8.71
N THR A 53 4.48 -14.21 -8.29
CA THR A 53 4.84 -13.09 -9.15
C THR A 53 6.22 -13.34 -9.76
N GLY A 54 6.36 -13.08 -11.06
CA GLY A 54 7.63 -13.16 -11.76
C GLY A 54 8.71 -12.28 -11.11
N TYR A 55 9.97 -12.66 -11.32
CA TYR A 55 11.21 -12.15 -10.68
C TYR A 55 11.45 -10.61 -10.63
N GLN A 56 10.51 -9.77 -11.09
CA GLN A 56 10.70 -8.33 -11.23
C GLN A 56 10.04 -7.47 -10.14
N CYS A 57 9.01 -7.96 -9.43
CA CYS A 57 8.37 -7.20 -8.34
C CYS A 57 9.17 -7.35 -7.04
N LYS A 58 9.56 -6.23 -6.42
CA LYS A 58 10.32 -6.19 -5.16
C LYS A 58 9.47 -5.75 -3.97
N ASP A 59 8.36 -5.07 -4.19
CA ASP A 59 7.47 -4.67 -3.09
C ASP A 59 6.67 -5.88 -2.56
N VAL A 60 7.04 -6.32 -1.35
CA VAL A 60 6.33 -7.38 -0.62
C VAL A 60 4.82 -7.11 -0.53
N ARG A 61 4.40 -5.85 -0.40
CA ARG A 61 2.97 -5.48 -0.34
C ARG A 61 2.28 -5.64 -1.68
N ALA A 62 2.95 -5.31 -2.79
CA ALA A 62 2.40 -5.51 -4.12
C ALA A 62 2.18 -7.02 -4.38
N ILE A 63 3.15 -7.85 -3.95
CA ILE A 63 3.06 -9.32 -4.02
C ILE A 63 1.90 -9.85 -3.16
N GLU A 64 1.79 -9.42 -1.90
CA GLU A 64 0.70 -9.83 -0.99
C GLU A 64 -0.70 -9.51 -1.54
N TRP A 65 -0.81 -8.46 -2.35
CA TRP A 65 -2.08 -7.98 -2.92
C TRP A 65 -2.35 -8.45 -4.35
N ASP A 66 -1.44 -9.20 -4.98
CA ASP A 66 -1.48 -9.48 -6.43
C ASP A 66 -1.64 -8.19 -7.26
N ALA A 67 -0.93 -7.14 -6.88
CA ALA A 67 -0.99 -5.87 -7.58
C ALA A 67 -0.28 -5.98 -8.94
N SER A 68 -0.85 -5.32 -9.94
CA SER A 68 -0.32 -5.26 -11.30
C SER A 68 0.95 -4.40 -11.42
N ALA A 69 1.25 -3.58 -10.40
CA ALA A 69 2.38 -2.65 -10.40
C ALA A 69 3.12 -2.61 -9.06
N ASP A 70 4.42 -2.34 -9.14
CA ASP A 70 5.30 -2.11 -8.00
C ASP A 70 5.57 -0.60 -7.84
N LEU A 71 5.18 -0.01 -6.69
CA LEU A 71 5.45 1.41 -6.39
C LEU A 71 6.81 1.64 -5.74
N MET A 72 7.56 0.60 -5.37
CA MET A 72 8.86 0.73 -4.73
C MET A 72 9.86 1.56 -5.54
N PRO A 73 9.96 1.44 -6.89
CA PRO A 73 10.83 2.31 -7.69
C PRO A 73 10.56 3.81 -7.47
N PHE A 74 9.30 4.21 -7.38
CA PHE A 74 8.93 5.61 -7.11
C PHE A 74 9.17 6.00 -5.65
N VAL A 75 8.94 5.08 -4.71
CA VAL A 75 9.20 5.34 -3.28
C VAL A 75 10.70 5.49 -3.02
N GLU A 76 11.55 4.74 -3.72
CA GLU A 76 13.02 4.85 -3.66
C GLU A 76 13.49 6.26 -4.01
N GLU A 77 12.93 6.87 -5.06
CA GLU A 77 13.21 8.26 -5.45
C GLU A 77 12.78 9.26 -4.36
N LEU A 78 11.77 8.92 -3.56
CA LEU A 78 11.27 9.75 -2.46
C LEU A 78 12.02 9.56 -1.13
N LEU A 79 12.82 8.48 -0.98
CA LEU A 79 13.54 8.17 0.26
C LEU A 79 14.45 9.33 0.74
N PRO A 80 15.22 10.02 -0.13
CA PRO A 80 16.07 11.14 0.29
C PRO A 80 15.28 12.31 0.90
N TYR A 81 14.01 12.47 0.50
CA TYR A 81 13.14 13.56 0.95
C TYR A 81 12.34 13.21 2.21
N GLN A 82 12.42 11.97 2.71
CA GLN A 82 11.82 11.63 3.99
C GLN A 82 12.54 12.38 5.11
N THR A 83 11.79 12.96 6.05
CA THR A 83 12.30 13.81 7.14
C THR A 83 13.37 13.15 8.02
N ARG A 84 13.52 11.82 7.96
CA ARG A 84 14.59 11.06 8.65
C ARG A 84 15.92 11.04 7.88
N HIS A 85 15.89 11.22 6.56
CA HIS A 85 17.03 11.28 5.65
C HIS A 85 17.31 12.69 5.13
N TYR A 86 16.47 13.66 5.49
CA TYR A 86 16.71 15.07 5.24
C TYR A 86 17.98 15.49 6.01
N ALA A 87 19.14 15.29 5.38
CA ALA A 87 20.34 15.99 5.74
C ALA A 87 20.01 17.46 5.52
N ALA A 88 19.75 18.18 6.61
CA ALA A 88 19.78 19.62 6.59
C ALA A 88 21.15 19.99 6.06
N THR A 89 21.22 20.30 4.76
CA THR A 89 22.43 20.83 4.16
C THR A 89 22.51 22.26 4.68
N ILE A 90 23.24 22.42 5.78
CA ILE A 90 23.66 23.71 6.33
C ILE A 90 25.16 23.79 6.10
#